data_AF-A0A182TYJ6-F1
#
_entry.id   AF-A0A182TYJ6-F1
#
_cell.length_a   1.000
_cell.length_b   1.000
_cell.length_c   1.000
_cell.angle_alpha   90.00
_cell.angle_beta   90.00
_cell.angle_gamma   90.00
#
_symmetry.space_group_name_H-M   'P 1'
#
loop_
_entity.id
_entity.type
_entity.pdbx_description
1 polymer ?
#
loop_
_entity_poly.entity_id
_entity_poly.type
_entity_poly.pdbx_seq_one_letter_code
_entity_poly.pdbx_strand_id
1 'polypeptide(L)'
;MTRGAFQKYHSRLVLAHAEKGKERFDNPASVAVTPARQLSYNYLVSVNLWLLLFPCDLCCDWTMGTVPLVESFTDPRNLATLGAYSLIGVLVWVAFIENHRQKSAVVVMVSRNYSYRRPFWSGESFLSVYIKRLM
;
A
#
# COMPACT_ATOMS: atom_id res chain seq x y z
N MET A 1 30.04 19.72 -32.04
CA MET A 1 28.79 19.14 -31.50
C MET A 1 27.94 18.69 -32.68
N THR A 2 27.69 17.38 -32.84
CA THR A 2 26.97 16.84 -34.01
C THR A 2 25.46 17.10 -33.89
N ARG A 3 24.77 17.35 -35.02
CA ARG A 3 23.31 17.62 -35.05
C ARG A 3 22.48 16.58 -34.28
N GLY A 4 22.90 15.32 -34.27
CA GLY A 4 22.25 14.24 -33.52
C GLY A 4 22.34 14.38 -31.99
N ALA A 5 23.44 14.93 -31.45
CA ALA A 5 23.58 15.17 -30.01
C ALA A 5 22.67 16.30 -29.54
N PHE A 6 22.54 17.37 -30.35
CA PHE A 6 21.64 18.49 -30.09
C PHE A 6 20.17 18.05 -30.11
N GLN A 7 19.76 17.28 -31.13
CA GLN A 7 18.38 16.81 -31.25
C GLN A 7 18.01 15.86 -30.11
N LYS A 8 18.92 14.96 -29.71
CA LYS A 8 18.73 14.09 -28.54
C LYS A 8 18.59 14.89 -27.24
N TYR A 9 19.38 15.95 -27.07
CA TYR A 9 19.28 16.84 -25.91
C TYR A 9 17.95 17.60 -25.88
N HIS A 10 17.56 18.19 -27.01
CA HIS A 10 16.29 18.90 -27.14
C HIS A 10 15.08 18.00 -26.85
N SER A 11 15.04 16.78 -27.41
CA SER A 11 13.98 15.82 -27.12
C SER A 11 13.91 15.46 -25.63
N ARG A 12 15.05 15.26 -24.96
CA ARG A 12 15.09 14.97 -23.51
C ARG A 12 14.60 16.14 -22.67
N LEU A 13 14.95 17.37 -23.04
CA LEU A 13 14.47 18.57 -22.35
C LEU A 13 12.96 18.73 -22.46
N VAL A 14 12.40 18.51 -23.65
CA VAL A 14 10.95 18.56 -23.89
C VAL A 14 10.23 17.49 -23.07
N LEU A 15 10.76 16.25 -23.05
CA LEU A 15 10.20 15.17 -22.24
C LEU A 15 10.25 15.50 -20.74
N ALA A 16 11.37 16.01 -20.24
CA ALA A 16 11.51 16.39 -18.83
C ALA A 16 10.53 17.51 -18.42
N HIS A 17 10.27 18.49 -19.30
CA HIS A 17 9.27 19.53 -19.04
C HIS A 17 7.85 18.97 -19.07
N ALA A 18 7.55 18.06 -20.00
CA ALA A 18 6.25 17.40 -20.09
C ALA A 18 5.97 16.52 -18.86
N GLU A 19 6.97 15.75 -18.41
CA GLU A 19 6.87 14.91 -17.20
C GLU A 19 6.65 15.77 -15.95
N LYS A 20 7.38 16.88 -15.82
CA LYS A 20 7.21 17.80 -14.69
C LYS A 20 5.83 18.48 -14.69
N GLY A 21 5.28 18.78 -15.87
CA GLY A 21 3.92 19.30 -16.01
C GLY A 21 2.86 18.27 -15.60
N LYS A 22 3.06 17.01 -16.02
CA LYS A 22 2.20 15.89 -15.67
C LYS A 22 2.20 15.60 -14.17
N GLU A 23 3.37 15.60 -13.53
CA GLU A 23 3.47 15.36 -12.08
C GLU A 23 2.67 16.38 -11.26
N ARG A 24 2.68 17.66 -11.64
CA ARG A 24 1.92 18.72 -10.96
C ARG A 24 0.40 18.52 -11.03
N PHE A 25 -0.08 17.92 -12.11
CA PHE A 25 -1.50 17.68 -12.34
C PHE A 25 -1.94 16.35 -11.70
N ASP A 26 -1.14 15.29 -11.88
CA ASP A 26 -1.45 13.94 -11.39
C ASP A 26 -1.23 13.81 -9.88
N ASN A 27 -0.23 14.49 -9.32
CA ASN A 27 0.08 14.47 -7.89
C ASN A 27 0.61 15.84 -7.42
N PRO A 28 -0.28 16.83 -7.20
CA PRO A 28 0.10 18.14 -6.71
C PRO A 28 0.75 18.10 -5.31
N ALA A 29 0.54 17.03 -4.53
CA ALA A 29 1.15 16.89 -3.22
C ALA A 29 2.65 16.55 -3.30
N SER A 30 3.13 15.83 -4.32
CA SER A 30 4.57 15.50 -4.46
C SER A 30 5.44 16.74 -4.66
N VAL A 31 4.91 17.70 -5.41
CA VAL A 31 5.57 18.98 -5.74
C VAL A 31 5.35 20.06 -4.67
N ALA A 32 4.49 19.81 -3.68
CA ALA A 32 4.19 20.75 -2.61
C ALA A 32 5.35 20.90 -1.61
N VAL A 33 5.47 22.10 -1.04
CA VAL A 33 6.42 22.37 0.04
C VAL A 33 5.98 21.70 1.34
N THR A 34 6.95 21.36 2.19
CA THR A 34 6.67 20.96 3.57
C THR A 34 6.16 22.18 4.34
N PRO A 35 5.09 22.07 5.16
CA PRO A 35 4.47 20.83 5.65
C PRO A 35 3.26 20.33 4.85
N ALA A 36 2.75 21.11 3.90
CA ALA A 36 1.51 20.81 3.16
C ALA A 36 1.54 19.43 2.47
N ARG A 37 2.71 19.05 1.94
CA ARG A 37 2.95 17.70 1.40
C ARG A 37 2.61 16.59 2.38
N GLN A 38 3.11 16.68 3.62
CA GLN A 38 2.93 15.65 4.65
C GLN A 38 1.48 15.58 5.12
N LEU A 39 0.86 16.75 5.31
CA LEU A 39 -0.55 16.85 5.69
C LEU A 39 -1.46 16.25 4.62
N SER A 40 -1.20 16.54 3.35
CA SER A 40 -1.97 16.02 2.23
C SER A 40 -1.84 14.50 2.08
N TYR A 41 -0.64 13.94 2.28
CA TYR A 41 -0.45 12.48 2.29
C TYR A 41 -1.20 11.81 3.46
N ASN A 42 -1.16 12.39 4.66
CA ASN A 42 -1.91 11.87 5.80
C ASN A 42 -3.43 11.95 5.57
N TYR A 43 -3.91 13.03 4.96
CA TYR A 43 -5.32 13.18 4.58
C TYR A 43 -5.78 12.06 3.65
N LEU A 44 -4.95 11.67 2.69
CA LEU A 44 -5.26 10.60 1.74
C LEU A 44 -5.46 9.24 2.42
N VAL A 45 -4.72 8.95 3.51
CA VAL A 45 -4.98 7.75 4.35
C VAL A 45 -6.42 7.74 4.88
N SER A 46 -6.92 8.91 5.28
CA SER A 46 -8.27 9.07 5.83
C SER A 46 -9.35 8.84 4.79
N VAL A 47 -9.16 9.40 3.60
CA VAL A 47 -10.08 9.23 2.46
C VAL A 47 -10.10 7.78 2.00
N ASN A 48 -8.94 7.13 1.91
CA ASN A 48 -8.86 5.70 1.57
C ASN A 48 -9.52 4.82 2.64
N LEU A 49 -9.34 5.15 3.91
CA LEU A 49 -9.98 4.42 5.00
C LEU A 49 -11.51 4.61 4.97
N TRP A 50 -11.98 5.81 4.63
CA TRP A 50 -13.40 6.06 4.41
C TRP A 50 -13.95 5.23 3.25
N LEU A 51 -13.22 5.13 2.13
CA LEU A 51 -13.61 4.30 0.98
C LEU A 51 -13.73 2.81 1.34
N LEU A 52 -12.86 2.31 2.22
CA LEU A 52 -12.95 0.94 2.72
C LEU A 52 -14.21 0.68 3.57
N LEU A 53 -14.67 1.69 4.31
CA LEU A 53 -15.88 1.60 5.12
C LEU A 53 -17.15 1.81 4.29
N PHE A 54 -17.11 2.76 3.36
CA PHE A 54 -18.21 3.11 2.49
C PHE A 54 -17.67 3.38 1.08
N PRO A 55 -17.86 2.44 0.13
CA PRO A 55 -17.33 2.56 -1.22
C PRO A 55 -18.19 3.52 -2.06
N CYS A 56 -18.07 4.82 -1.79
CA CYS A 56 -18.65 5.90 -2.59
C CYS A 56 -17.54 6.72 -3.25
N ASP A 57 -17.85 7.33 -4.41
CA ASP A 57 -16.93 8.22 -5.13
C ASP A 57 -15.55 7.59 -5.41
N LEU A 58 -15.57 6.56 -6.27
CA LEU A 58 -14.48 5.60 -6.55
C LEU A 58 -13.19 6.19 -7.16
N CYS A 59 -13.03 7.51 -7.23
CA CYS A 59 -11.90 8.21 -7.84
C CYS A 59 -11.38 9.35 -6.94
N CYS A 60 -11.11 9.05 -5.67
CA CYS A 60 -10.48 10.00 -4.74
C CYS A 60 -8.95 10.00 -4.86
N ASP A 61 -8.42 10.10 -6.08
CA ASP A 61 -7.00 10.43 -6.28
C ASP A 61 -6.84 11.94 -6.50
N TRP A 62 -5.63 12.42 -6.79
CA TRP A 62 -5.45 13.84 -7.11
C TRP A 62 -5.75 14.18 -8.57
N THR A 63 -6.05 13.17 -9.39
CA THR A 63 -6.27 13.36 -10.82
C THR A 63 -7.54 14.19 -11.02
N MET A 64 -7.46 15.21 -11.88
CA MET A 64 -8.53 16.22 -12.05
C MET A 64 -8.85 17.09 -10.83
N GLY A 65 -8.02 17.10 -9.78
CA GLY A 65 -8.17 18.01 -8.64
C GLY A 65 -9.34 17.68 -7.71
N THR A 66 -9.76 16.42 -7.64
CA THR A 66 -10.83 15.93 -6.75
C THR A 66 -10.43 15.96 -5.28
N VAL A 67 -9.14 15.76 -4.96
CA VAL A 67 -8.59 15.89 -3.60
C VAL A 67 -7.79 17.21 -3.47
N PRO A 68 -8.24 18.19 -2.68
CA PRO A 68 -7.51 19.46 -2.55
C PRO A 68 -6.36 19.33 -1.54
N LEU A 69 -5.27 20.07 -1.77
CA LEU A 69 -4.13 20.11 -0.84
C LEU A 69 -4.54 20.61 0.55
N VAL A 70 -3.92 20.03 1.57
CA VAL A 70 -4.03 20.49 2.95
C VAL A 70 -2.82 21.37 3.25
N GLU A 71 -3.04 22.69 3.31
CA GLU A 71 -1.95 23.67 3.44
C GLU A 71 -1.66 24.07 4.89
N SER A 72 -2.58 23.79 5.82
CA SER A 72 -2.48 24.22 7.22
C SER A 72 -2.88 23.13 8.20
N PHE A 73 -2.33 23.22 9.42
CA PHE A 73 -2.68 22.32 10.52
C PHE A 73 -4.09 22.58 11.07
N THR A 74 -4.62 23.79 10.90
CA THR A 74 -5.95 24.20 11.35
C THR A 74 -7.07 23.80 10.38
N ASP A 75 -6.73 23.15 9.27
CA ASP A 75 -7.73 22.65 8.32
C ASP A 75 -8.63 21.60 9.00
N PRO A 76 -9.97 21.71 8.92
CA PRO A 76 -10.90 20.73 9.48
C PRO A 76 -10.67 19.31 8.93
N ARG A 77 -10.05 19.17 7.75
CA ARG A 77 -9.67 17.86 7.19
C ARG A 77 -8.67 17.09 8.04
N ASN A 78 -7.89 17.79 8.87
CA ASN A 78 -7.02 17.13 9.84
C ASN A 78 -7.80 16.44 10.97
N LEU A 79 -9.09 16.75 11.16
CA LEU A 79 -9.94 15.97 12.07
C LEU A 79 -10.23 14.58 11.49
N ALA A 80 -10.40 14.48 10.16
CA ALA A 80 -10.57 13.20 9.49
C ALA A 80 -9.31 12.33 9.59
N THR A 81 -8.12 12.92 9.51
CA THR A 81 -6.84 12.20 9.74
C THR A 81 -6.74 11.67 11.15
N LEU A 82 -7.01 12.50 12.15
CA LEU A 82 -7.04 12.07 13.54
C LEU A 82 -8.06 10.95 13.77
N GLY A 83 -9.26 11.07 13.18
CA GLY A 83 -10.29 10.04 13.21
C GLY A 83 -9.81 8.71 12.60
N ALA A 84 -9.21 8.74 11.42
CA ALA A 84 -8.70 7.55 10.74
C ALA A 84 -7.60 6.85 11.56
N TYR A 85 -6.63 7.61 12.08
CA TYR A 85 -5.58 7.04 12.94
C TYR A 85 -6.14 6.51 14.26
N SER A 86 -7.13 7.17 14.85
CA SER A 86 -7.79 6.67 16.06
C SER A 86 -8.50 5.34 15.80
N LEU A 87 -9.20 5.20 14.67
CA LEU A 87 -9.87 3.95 14.30
C LEU A 87 -8.85 2.82 14.09
N ILE A 88 -7.76 3.08 13.35
CA ILE A 88 -6.68 2.10 13.17
C ILE A 88 -6.10 1.72 14.53
N GLY A 89 -5.85 2.68 15.41
CA GLY A 89 -5.35 2.45 16.76
C GLY A 89 -6.28 1.57 17.59
N VAL A 90 -7.60 1.82 17.54
CA VAL A 90 -8.61 0.99 18.20
C VAL A 90 -8.66 -0.41 17.61
N LEU A 91 -8.63 -0.55 16.28
CA LEU A 91 -8.63 -1.87 15.62
C LEU A 91 -7.39 -2.67 15.99
N VAL A 92 -6.22 -2.03 16.01
CA VAL A 92 -4.96 -2.62 16.47
C VAL A 92 -5.09 -3.04 17.93
N TRP A 93 -5.58 -2.15 18.81
CA TRP A 93 -5.78 -2.43 20.23
C TRP A 93 -6.71 -3.62 20.46
N VAL A 94 -7.88 -3.64 19.83
CA VAL A 94 -8.83 -4.76 19.87
C VAL A 94 -8.16 -6.05 19.35
N ALA A 95 -7.47 -5.98 18.21
CA ALA A 95 -6.72 -7.11 17.67
C ALA A 95 -5.60 -7.59 18.59
N PHE A 96 -5.08 -6.75 19.49
CA PHE A 96 -4.08 -7.10 20.50
C PHE A 96 -4.69 -7.62 21.82
N ILE A 97 -5.92 -7.23 22.16
CA ILE A 97 -6.59 -7.66 23.41
C ILE A 97 -7.42 -8.93 23.23
N GLU A 98 -8.01 -9.19 22.07
CA GLU A 98 -8.93 -10.32 21.83
C GLU A 98 -8.24 -11.71 21.69
N ASN A 99 -7.12 -11.92 22.39
CA ASN A 99 -6.02 -12.73 21.88
C ASN A 99 -5.71 -14.09 22.47
N HIS A 100 -6.53 -14.65 23.35
CA HIS A 100 -6.25 -16.03 23.80
C HIS A 100 -6.87 -17.11 22.89
N ARG A 101 -8.02 -16.85 22.25
CA ARG A 101 -8.79 -17.93 21.60
C ARG A 101 -8.55 -18.08 20.09
N GLN A 102 -8.46 -16.99 19.33
CA GLN A 102 -8.38 -17.05 17.86
C GLN A 102 -6.95 -17.18 17.31
N LYS A 103 -5.95 -16.52 17.93
CA LYS A 103 -4.53 -16.67 17.55
C LYS A 103 -4.05 -18.11 17.71
N SER A 104 -4.44 -18.76 18.80
CA SER A 104 -4.20 -20.18 19.04
C SER A 104 -4.89 -21.05 18.00
N ALA A 105 -6.14 -20.74 17.60
CA ALA A 105 -6.86 -21.51 16.59
C ALA A 105 -6.21 -21.41 15.20
N VAL A 106 -5.76 -20.22 14.77
CA VAL A 106 -5.06 -20.05 13.48
C VAL A 106 -3.69 -20.70 13.51
N VAL A 107 -2.91 -20.53 14.58
CA VAL A 107 -1.60 -21.19 14.74
C VAL A 107 -1.77 -22.72 14.81
N VAL A 108 -2.79 -23.23 15.51
CA VAL A 108 -3.11 -24.66 15.57
C VAL A 108 -3.62 -25.17 14.23
N MET A 109 -4.42 -24.40 13.49
CA MET A 109 -4.90 -24.79 12.15
C MET A 109 -3.75 -24.81 11.13
N VAL A 110 -2.84 -23.84 11.18
CA VAL A 110 -1.62 -23.80 10.34
C VAL A 110 -0.65 -24.90 10.73
N SER A 111 -0.42 -25.11 12.03
CA SER A 111 0.43 -26.19 12.56
C SER A 111 -0.14 -27.58 12.23
N ARG A 112 -1.47 -27.78 12.35
CA ARG A 112 -2.15 -29.02 11.94
C ARG A 112 -2.05 -29.25 10.43
N ASN A 113 -2.23 -28.21 9.62
CA ASN A 113 -2.04 -28.31 8.17
C ASN A 113 -0.59 -28.67 7.82
N TYR A 114 0.38 -28.13 8.55
CA TYR A 114 1.79 -28.47 8.36
C TYR A 114 2.10 -29.90 8.79
N SER A 115 1.58 -30.36 9.93
CA SER A 115 1.76 -31.75 10.39
C SER A 115 1.06 -32.77 9.49
N TYR A 116 -0.09 -32.44 8.90
CA TYR A 116 -0.77 -33.31 7.92
C TYR A 116 -0.05 -33.34 6.57
N ARG A 117 0.55 -32.22 6.15
CA ARG A 117 1.33 -32.13 4.91
C ARG A 117 2.81 -32.50 5.07
N ARG A 118 3.30 -32.79 6.27
CA ARG A 118 4.63 -33.36 6.46
C ARG A 118 4.56 -34.82 6.01
N PRO A 119 5.16 -35.20 4.86
CA PRO A 119 5.29 -36.60 4.55
C PRO A 119 6.10 -37.25 5.68
N PHE A 120 5.55 -38.32 6.26
CA PHE A 120 6.16 -39.13 7.31
C PHE A 120 7.36 -39.87 6.73
N TRP A 121 8.45 -39.15 6.48
CA TRP A 121 9.72 -39.77 6.13
C TRP A 121 10.44 -40.13 7.42
N SER A 122 10.00 -41.22 8.04
CA SER A 122 10.92 -42.02 8.84
C SER A 122 11.92 -42.67 7.87
N GLY A 123 13.01 -41.99 7.58
CA GLY A 123 14.25 -42.61 7.12
C GLY A 123 14.31 -43.26 5.74
N GLU A 124 13.29 -43.19 4.88
CA GLU A 124 13.45 -43.65 3.48
C GLU A 124 13.94 -42.49 2.57
N SER A 125 15.02 -42.71 1.85
CA SER A 125 15.55 -41.77 0.87
C SER A 125 14.61 -41.67 -0.34
N PHE A 126 14.44 -40.46 -0.90
CA PHE A 126 13.54 -40.11 -2.01
C PHE A 126 13.54 -41.09 -3.20
N LEU A 127 14.65 -41.78 -3.42
CA LEU A 127 14.83 -42.81 -4.45
C LEU A 127 13.93 -44.04 -4.24
N SER A 128 13.62 -44.44 -3.00
CA SER A 128 12.78 -45.62 -2.68
C SER A 128 11.33 -45.45 -3.15
N VAL A 129 10.78 -44.24 -2.99
CA VAL A 129 9.37 -43.96 -3.33
C VAL A 129 9.15 -43.87 -4.83
N TYR A 130 10.15 -43.42 -5.60
CA TYR A 130 10.02 -43.37 -7.06
C TYR A 130 10.09 -44.76 -7.70
N ILE A 131 10.91 -45.66 -7.15
CA ILE A 131 11.08 -47.02 -7.67
C ILE A 131 9.84 -47.90 -7.42
N LYS A 132 9.19 -47.78 -6.25
CA LYS A 132 7.96 -48.54 -5.93
C LYS A 132 6.71 -48.14 -6.72
N ARG A 133 6.75 -47.00 -7.42
CA ARG A 133 5.62 -46.48 -8.20
C ARG A 133 5.73 -46.78 -9.70
N LEU A 134 6.84 -47.40 -10.12
CA LEU A 134 7.19 -47.72 -11.50
C LEU A 134 7.18 -49.24 -11.79
N MET A 135 6.89 -50.06 -10.78
CA MET A 135 6.52 -51.47 -10.88
C MET A 135 5.04 -51.63 -10.52
#